data_AF-A0A7V3JJ75-F1
#
_entry.id   AF-A0A7V3JJ75-F1
#
_cell.length_a   1.000
_cell.length_b   1.000
_cell.length_c   1.000
_cell.angle_alpha   90.00
_cell.angle_beta   90.00
_cell.angle_gamma   90.00
#
_symmetry.space_group_name_H-M   'P 1'
#
loop_
_entity.id
_entity.type
_entity.pdbx_description
1 polymer ?
#
loop_
_entity_poly.entity_id
_entity_poly.type
_entity_poly.pdbx_seq_one_letter_code
_entity_poly.pdbx_strand_id
1 'polypeptide(L)'
;MRRFLLYLVLPGVAIAGPPLALSAWKWWKAQGGKLSWPVLAISSSGQSPLGTDSTGRSLNERASRAEAQSQMGSDSQRAGTIDGSVEPTLGPAESPPPVELAEALRFDITPGWVMTRWPRVSAGLAELELQGYRVPLVTGIAEDDVAGALTYYFNARQQLERITFRGTTGNAGKLIDYLVRQYRFGRRLTNDPRIFRFEVPGPRGEPQSWLEIRPAGVVKSSEPFRRLTVVLVLHRPHQ
;
A
#
# COMPACT_ATOMS: atom_id res chain seq x y z
N MET A 1 62.31 2.74 58.72
CA MET A 1 61.41 1.68 58.20
C MET A 1 60.46 2.29 57.18
N ARG A 2 60.11 1.50 56.15
CA ARG A 2 59.59 1.89 54.81
C ARG A 2 58.20 2.55 54.78
N ARG A 3 57.96 3.30 53.70
CA ARG A 3 56.78 4.11 53.32
C ARG A 3 55.60 3.29 52.75
N PHE A 4 54.41 3.87 52.95
CA PHE A 4 53.10 3.79 52.27
C PHE A 4 52.99 3.04 50.92
N LEU A 5 51.92 2.24 50.75
CA LEU A 5 50.86 2.49 49.74
C LEU A 5 49.60 1.65 50.03
N LEU A 6 48.44 2.30 50.06
CA LEU A 6 47.11 1.67 50.03
C LEU A 6 46.92 0.87 48.73
N TYR A 7 46.46 -0.38 48.84
CA TYR A 7 45.83 -1.10 47.73
C TYR A 7 44.40 -1.48 48.12
N LEU A 8 43.45 -0.85 47.44
CA LEU A 8 42.02 -1.09 47.50
C LEU A 8 41.74 -2.32 46.64
N VAL A 9 41.42 -3.45 47.27
CA VAL A 9 41.08 -4.70 46.60
C VAL A 9 39.61 -4.63 46.14
N LEU A 10 39.41 -4.48 44.83
CA LEU A 10 38.14 -4.75 44.16
C LEU A 10 38.11 -6.24 43.73
N PRO A 11 37.13 -7.05 44.15
CA PRO A 11 36.90 -8.35 43.52
C PRO A 11 36.20 -8.15 42.16
N GLY A 12 36.88 -8.58 41.10
CA GLY A 12 36.34 -8.63 39.74
C GLY A 12 35.22 -9.66 39.63
N VAL A 13 34.00 -9.18 39.40
CA VAL A 13 32.87 -10.01 38.96
C VAL A 13 32.99 -10.19 37.46
N ALA A 14 33.47 -11.35 37.02
CA ALA A 14 33.37 -11.77 35.63
C ALA A 14 31.92 -12.19 35.35
N ILE A 15 31.13 -11.28 34.76
CA ILE A 15 29.80 -11.60 34.23
C ILE A 15 30.00 -12.37 32.92
N ALA A 16 30.01 -13.70 33.03
CA ALA A 16 29.85 -14.60 31.89
C ALA A 16 28.39 -14.50 31.41
N GLY A 17 28.10 -13.54 30.54
CA GLY A 17 26.83 -13.47 29.82
C GLY A 17 26.75 -14.63 28.80
N PRO A 18 25.61 -15.33 28.70
CA PRO A 18 25.45 -16.40 27.72
C PRO A 18 25.42 -15.84 26.29
N PRO A 19 25.99 -16.55 25.29
CA PRO A 19 25.91 -16.14 23.90
C PRO A 19 24.48 -16.33 23.36
N LEU A 20 23.70 -15.27 23.28
CA LEU A 20 22.35 -15.25 22.68
C LEU A 20 22.34 -14.98 21.16
N ALA A 21 23.39 -15.37 20.44
CA ALA A 21 23.52 -15.09 18.99
C ALA A 21 23.33 -16.32 18.08
N LEU A 22 22.67 -17.40 18.53
CA LEU A 22 22.55 -18.64 17.74
C LEU A 22 21.11 -19.13 17.46
N SER A 23 20.06 -18.41 17.86
CA SER A 23 18.68 -18.87 17.65
C SER A 23 18.05 -18.43 16.33
N ALA A 24 18.43 -17.27 15.76
CA ALA A 24 17.85 -16.77 14.51
C ALA A 24 18.21 -17.64 13.29
N TRP A 25 19.42 -18.22 13.25
CA TRP A 25 19.89 -19.05 12.14
C TRP A 25 19.30 -20.47 12.15
N LYS A 26 18.95 -21.01 13.33
CA LYS A 26 18.34 -22.33 13.47
C LYS A 26 16.88 -22.38 13.01
N TRP A 27 16.14 -21.28 13.11
CA TRP A 27 14.74 -21.20 12.64
C TRP A 27 14.64 -21.25 11.11
N TRP A 28 15.58 -20.63 10.39
CA TRP A 28 15.61 -20.64 8.91
C TRP A 28 15.76 -22.04 8.30
N LYS A 29 16.58 -22.93 8.89
CA LYS A 29 16.71 -24.32 8.41
C LYS A 29 15.48 -25.19 8.68
N ALA A 30 14.64 -24.84 9.65
CA ALA A 30 13.45 -25.62 9.99
C ALA A 30 12.27 -25.37 9.03
N GLN A 31 12.30 -24.30 8.23
CA GLN A 31 11.24 -23.94 7.27
C GLN A 31 11.61 -24.15 5.80
N GLY A 32 12.81 -24.67 5.50
CA GLY A 32 13.27 -24.98 4.13
C GLY A 32 12.59 -26.20 3.47
N GLY A 33 11.54 -26.74 4.06
CA GLY A 33 10.80 -27.88 3.51
C GLY A 33 9.66 -27.41 2.60
N LYS A 34 9.86 -27.55 1.27
CA LYS A 34 8.83 -27.57 0.21
C LYS A 34 7.59 -26.69 0.50
N LEU A 35 7.70 -25.38 0.26
CA LEU A 35 6.57 -24.45 0.28
C LEU A 35 5.62 -24.73 -0.89
N SER A 36 4.73 -25.73 -0.72
CA SER A 36 3.49 -25.80 -1.49
C SER A 36 2.58 -24.68 -0.98
N TRP A 37 2.65 -23.51 -1.62
CA TRP A 37 1.76 -22.40 -1.35
C TRP A 37 0.31 -22.83 -1.67
N PRO A 38 -0.67 -22.63 -0.78
CA PRO A 38 -2.04 -22.58 -1.25
C PRO A 38 -2.16 -21.34 -2.13
N VAL A 39 -2.30 -21.55 -3.44
CA VAL A 39 -2.84 -20.51 -4.32
C VAL A 39 -4.15 -20.10 -3.67
N LEU A 40 -4.28 -18.84 -3.25
CA LEU A 40 -5.57 -18.27 -2.86
C LEU A 40 -6.41 -18.09 -4.13
N ALA A 41 -6.75 -19.20 -4.78
CA ALA A 41 -7.71 -19.27 -5.86
C ALA A 41 -9.09 -19.34 -5.21
N ILE A 42 -9.75 -18.19 -5.10
CA ILE A 42 -11.18 -18.15 -4.80
C ILE A 42 -11.88 -18.68 -6.06
N SER A 43 -12.23 -19.97 -6.06
CA SER A 43 -12.97 -20.61 -7.14
C SER A 43 -14.37 -20.02 -7.22
N SER A 44 -14.68 -19.31 -8.30
CA SER A 44 -16.05 -18.89 -8.63
C SER A 44 -16.82 -20.05 -9.25
N SER A 45 -17.41 -20.91 -8.42
CA SER A 45 -18.44 -21.85 -8.85
C SER A 45 -19.76 -21.10 -9.06
N GLY A 46 -19.96 -20.57 -10.26
CA GLY A 46 -21.25 -20.02 -10.70
C GLY A 46 -22.13 -21.13 -11.25
N GLN A 47 -23.02 -21.68 -10.40
CA GLN A 47 -24.18 -22.44 -10.86
C GLN A 47 -25.23 -21.47 -11.39
N SER A 48 -25.60 -21.62 -12.65
CA SER A 48 -26.79 -20.99 -13.23
C SER A 48 -28.04 -21.75 -12.79
N PRO A 49 -29.13 -21.06 -12.43
CA PRO A 49 -30.47 -21.58 -12.61
C PRO A 49 -31.09 -21.01 -13.89
N LEU A 50 -31.70 -21.93 -14.62
CA LEU A 50 -32.49 -21.76 -15.82
C LEU A 50 -33.97 -21.57 -15.42
N GLY A 51 -34.68 -20.71 -16.17
CA GLY A 51 -36.15 -20.64 -16.24
C GLY A 51 -36.77 -19.48 -15.46
N THR A 52 -37.89 -18.86 -15.85
CA THR A 52 -38.78 -18.96 -17.02
C THR A 52 -39.76 -17.78 -16.92
N ASP A 53 -40.25 -17.31 -18.07
CA ASP A 53 -41.52 -16.65 -18.33
C ASP A 53 -41.86 -15.29 -17.69
N SER A 54 -41.91 -14.27 -18.55
CA SER A 54 -42.69 -13.05 -18.32
C SER A 54 -43.73 -12.89 -19.43
N THR A 55 -45.01 -13.02 -19.06
CA THR A 55 -46.18 -12.68 -19.87
C THR A 55 -47.06 -11.72 -19.06
N GLY A 56 -47.51 -10.63 -19.68
CA GLY A 56 -48.48 -9.68 -19.11
C GLY A 56 -48.07 -8.23 -19.37
N ARG A 57 -48.33 -7.60 -20.52
CA ARG A 57 -49.62 -7.13 -21.08
C ARG A 57 -50.18 -5.89 -20.37
N SER A 58 -50.34 -4.84 -21.19
CA SER A 58 -51.31 -3.73 -21.07
C SER A 58 -51.08 -2.66 -20.01
N LEU A 59 -50.82 -1.42 -20.47
CA LEU A 59 -51.71 -0.25 -20.31
C LEU A 59 -50.99 0.98 -20.88
N ASN A 60 -51.14 1.20 -22.19
CA ASN A 60 -50.72 2.44 -22.83
C ASN A 60 -51.86 2.87 -23.77
N GLU A 61 -52.90 3.45 -23.20
CA GLU A 61 -53.97 4.10 -23.95
C GLU A 61 -54.81 4.95 -22.98
N ARG A 62 -55.05 6.21 -23.37
CA ARG A 62 -55.80 7.28 -22.67
C ARG A 62 -54.98 8.27 -21.86
N ALA A 63 -54.35 9.21 -22.57
CA ALA A 63 -54.46 10.63 -22.24
C ALA A 63 -53.95 11.46 -23.44
N SER A 64 -54.79 11.59 -24.47
CA SER A 64 -54.58 12.52 -25.57
C SER A 64 -55.92 13.12 -25.95
N ARG A 65 -56.40 14.11 -25.18
CA ARG A 65 -57.42 15.06 -25.63
C ARG A 65 -57.55 16.20 -24.63
N ALA A 66 -57.63 17.42 -25.17
CA ALA A 66 -57.62 18.72 -24.49
C ALA A 66 -56.18 19.17 -24.14
N GLU A 67 -55.59 20.23 -24.69
CA GLU A 67 -56.09 21.43 -25.37
C GLU A 67 -55.05 21.89 -26.40
N ALA A 68 -55.55 22.28 -27.57
CA ALA A 68 -54.82 23.03 -28.56
C ALA A 68 -55.21 24.52 -28.45
N GLN A 69 -54.22 25.38 -28.69
CA GLN A 69 -54.30 26.75 -29.23
C GLN A 69 -54.64 27.92 -28.28
N SER A 70 -53.61 28.74 -28.03
CA SER A 70 -53.59 30.22 -28.21
C SER A 70 -52.11 30.66 -28.14
N GLN A 71 -51.43 30.94 -29.27
CA GLN A 71 -51.09 32.27 -29.81
C GLN A 71 -50.46 33.22 -28.75
N MET A 72 -49.15 33.49 -28.79
CA MET A 72 -48.38 34.42 -29.67
C MET A 72 -48.41 35.89 -29.19
N GLY A 73 -47.23 36.40 -28.83
CA GLY A 73 -46.90 37.80 -28.51
C GLY A 73 -45.55 37.89 -27.79
N SER A 74 -44.43 38.10 -28.51
CA SER A 74 -43.72 39.40 -28.65
C SER A 74 -43.33 40.05 -27.30
N ASP A 75 -42.06 39.97 -26.90
CA ASP A 75 -41.06 41.04 -27.13
C ASP A 75 -39.87 40.96 -26.14
N SER A 76 -38.68 41.01 -26.72
CA SER A 76 -37.55 41.89 -26.38
C SER A 76 -37.08 42.09 -24.92
N GLN A 77 -35.76 41.85 -24.76
CA GLN A 77 -34.79 42.47 -23.83
C GLN A 77 -34.67 41.93 -22.39
N ARG A 78 -33.55 41.23 -22.13
CA ARG A 78 -32.40 41.86 -21.45
C ARG A 78 -31.13 41.03 -21.51
N ALA A 79 -30.05 41.76 -21.75
CA ALA A 79 -28.66 41.34 -21.78
C ALA A 79 -28.18 40.73 -20.47
N GLY A 80 -27.28 39.75 -20.60
CA GLY A 80 -26.57 39.11 -19.51
C GLY A 80 -25.55 38.11 -20.06
N THR A 81 -24.61 38.61 -20.86
CA THR A 81 -23.42 37.87 -21.30
C THR A 81 -22.64 37.44 -20.07
N ILE A 82 -22.75 36.17 -19.67
CA ILE A 82 -21.78 35.53 -18.77
C ILE A 82 -20.84 34.74 -19.67
N ASP A 83 -19.81 35.46 -20.09
CA ASP A 83 -18.59 34.94 -20.69
C ASP A 83 -17.81 34.15 -19.64
N GLY A 84 -17.18 33.04 -20.07
CA GLY A 84 -16.21 32.29 -19.27
C GLY A 84 -16.70 31.00 -18.59
N SER A 85 -17.36 30.09 -19.31
CA SER A 85 -17.20 28.66 -18.99
C SER A 85 -15.76 28.28 -19.34
N VAL A 86 -14.85 28.48 -18.38
CA VAL A 86 -13.57 27.79 -18.38
C VAL A 86 -13.89 26.33 -18.04
N GLU A 87 -14.22 25.56 -19.08
CA GLU A 87 -14.13 24.11 -19.00
C GLU A 87 -12.68 23.82 -18.60
N PRO A 88 -12.40 23.22 -17.43
CA PRO A 88 -11.06 22.82 -17.11
C PRO A 88 -10.73 21.74 -18.13
N THR A 89 -10.00 22.13 -19.18
CA THR A 89 -9.36 21.19 -20.08
C THR A 89 -8.45 20.37 -19.18
N LEU A 90 -8.96 19.21 -18.75
CA LEU A 90 -8.19 18.16 -18.13
C LEU A 90 -7.18 17.80 -19.21
N GLY A 91 -6.00 18.42 -19.15
CA GLY A 91 -4.84 17.96 -19.91
C GLY A 91 -4.72 16.45 -19.72
N PRO A 92 -4.19 15.72 -20.71
CA PRO A 92 -4.07 14.27 -20.63
C PRO A 92 -3.58 13.89 -19.24
N ALA A 93 -4.36 13.07 -18.52
CA ALA A 93 -3.97 12.57 -17.22
C ALA A 93 -2.74 11.69 -17.46
N GLU A 94 -1.57 12.34 -17.46
CA GLU A 94 -0.29 11.72 -17.71
C GLU A 94 -0.03 10.80 -16.52
N SER A 95 -0.50 9.57 -16.67
CA SER A 95 -0.23 8.51 -15.72
C SER A 95 1.26 8.26 -15.85
N PRO A 96 2.06 8.45 -14.78
CA PRO A 96 3.49 8.19 -14.85
C PRO A 96 3.71 6.77 -15.37
N PRO A 97 4.77 6.54 -16.16
CA PRO A 97 5.10 5.20 -16.61
C PRO A 97 5.18 4.26 -15.40
N PRO A 98 4.70 3.00 -15.54
CA PRO A 98 4.76 2.03 -14.45
C PRO A 98 6.14 1.98 -13.81
N VAL A 99 6.19 2.08 -12.49
CA VAL A 99 7.46 2.07 -11.74
C VAL A 99 7.72 0.65 -11.24
N GLU A 100 8.92 0.14 -11.45
CA GLU A 100 9.28 -1.17 -10.93
C GLU A 100 9.30 -1.15 -9.39
N LEU A 101 8.82 -2.23 -8.78
CA LEU A 101 8.76 -2.35 -7.33
C LEU A 101 10.15 -2.22 -6.67
N ALA A 102 11.19 -2.73 -7.35
CA ALA A 102 12.57 -2.64 -6.89
C ALA A 102 13.10 -1.20 -6.87
N GLU A 103 12.76 -0.42 -7.91
CA GLU A 103 13.11 1.01 -7.97
C GLU A 103 12.37 1.79 -6.88
N ALA A 104 11.07 1.55 -6.72
CA ALA A 104 10.22 2.29 -5.78
C ALA A 104 10.61 2.08 -4.32
N LEU A 105 11.07 0.87 -3.95
CA LEU A 105 11.31 0.49 -2.54
C LEU A 105 12.78 0.53 -2.11
N ARG A 106 13.72 0.92 -2.98
CA ARG A 106 15.15 0.99 -2.61
C ARG A 106 15.44 2.11 -1.58
N PHE A 107 16.45 1.91 -0.73
CA PHE A 107 16.83 2.88 0.30
C PHE A 107 17.89 3.91 -0.14
N ASP A 108 18.50 3.70 -1.30
CA ASP A 108 19.41 4.66 -1.95
C ASP A 108 18.61 5.65 -2.80
N ILE A 109 17.81 6.45 -2.11
CA ILE A 109 16.97 7.51 -2.68
C ILE A 109 17.28 8.80 -1.92
N THR A 110 17.30 9.92 -2.63
CA THR A 110 17.45 11.27 -2.07
C THR A 110 16.16 12.08 -2.26
N PRO A 111 15.94 13.15 -1.48
CA PRO A 111 14.80 14.04 -1.70
C PRO A 111 14.76 14.62 -3.13
N GLY A 112 15.91 15.01 -3.69
CA GLY A 112 16.00 15.53 -5.06
C GLY A 112 15.59 14.51 -6.12
N TRP A 113 15.95 13.23 -5.94
CA TRP A 113 15.47 12.16 -6.80
C TRP A 113 13.95 12.03 -6.75
N VAL A 114 13.34 12.10 -5.56
CA VAL A 114 11.87 12.01 -5.43
C VAL A 114 11.19 13.15 -6.20
N MET A 115 11.68 14.37 -6.07
CA MET A 115 11.12 15.53 -6.76
C MET A 115 11.26 15.47 -8.29
N THR A 116 12.28 14.77 -8.79
CA THR A 116 12.53 14.65 -10.24
C THR A 116 11.83 13.43 -10.83
N ARG A 117 11.77 12.31 -10.09
CA ARG A 117 11.25 11.03 -10.57
C ARG A 117 9.73 11.00 -10.63
N TRP A 118 9.07 11.66 -9.68
CA TRP A 118 7.63 11.60 -9.52
C TRP A 118 6.98 12.88 -10.05
N PRO A 119 5.98 12.78 -10.94
CA PRO A 119 5.33 13.96 -11.52
C PRO A 119 4.55 14.77 -10.48
N ARG A 120 4.14 14.13 -9.38
CA ARG A 120 3.43 14.77 -8.27
C ARG A 120 3.99 14.29 -6.95
N VAL A 121 4.40 15.23 -6.12
CA VAL A 121 4.88 15.00 -4.77
C VAL A 121 4.10 15.87 -3.78
N SER A 122 3.59 15.26 -2.72
CA SER A 122 3.09 15.98 -1.56
C SER A 122 4.19 16.01 -0.50
N ALA A 123 4.77 17.18 -0.30
CA ALA A 123 5.83 17.42 0.69
C ALA A 123 5.25 17.96 2.00
N GLY A 124 6.03 17.90 3.09
CA GLY A 124 5.67 18.50 4.38
C GLY A 124 4.92 17.57 5.33
N LEU A 125 4.90 16.27 5.06
CA LEU A 125 4.43 15.26 6.00
C LEU A 125 5.50 15.10 7.08
N ALA A 126 5.40 15.86 8.16
CA ALA A 126 6.31 15.73 9.30
C ALA A 126 5.77 14.67 10.26
N GLU A 127 6.53 13.60 10.44
CA GLU A 127 6.49 12.79 11.65
C GLU A 127 7.75 13.14 12.44
N LEU A 128 7.71 13.16 13.78
CA LEU A 128 8.82 13.64 14.62
C LEU A 128 10.20 13.32 14.01
N GLU A 129 10.98 14.37 13.71
CA GLU A 129 12.34 14.32 13.14
C GLU A 129 12.49 13.85 11.68
N LEU A 130 11.39 13.47 11.01
CA LEU A 130 11.38 12.96 9.64
C LEU A 130 10.60 13.86 8.68
N GLN A 131 11.22 14.18 7.55
CA GLN A 131 10.58 14.86 6.42
C GLN A 131 9.98 13.84 5.44
N GLY A 132 8.66 13.82 5.33
CA GLY A 132 7.92 12.93 4.45
C GLY A 132 7.62 13.52 3.07
N TYR A 133 7.84 12.71 2.03
CA TYR A 133 7.44 12.97 0.65
C TYR A 133 6.53 11.85 0.17
N ARG A 134 5.27 12.18 -0.12
CA ARG A 134 4.25 11.23 -0.56
C ARG A 134 3.99 11.34 -2.06
N VAL A 135 3.92 10.18 -2.72
CA VAL A 135 3.78 10.07 -4.17
C VAL A 135 2.76 8.97 -4.52
N PRO A 136 2.05 9.09 -5.65
CA PRO A 136 1.24 8.00 -6.18
C PRO A 136 2.15 6.91 -6.76
N LEU A 137 1.90 5.64 -6.44
CA LEU A 137 2.61 4.49 -7.00
C LEU A 137 1.61 3.60 -7.74
N VAL A 138 1.95 3.25 -8.99
CA VAL A 138 1.31 2.20 -9.79
C VAL A 138 2.43 1.42 -10.47
N THR A 139 2.51 0.11 -10.23
CA THR A 139 3.59 -0.73 -10.80
C THR A 139 3.23 -1.36 -12.15
N GLY A 140 1.97 -1.31 -12.55
CA GLY A 140 1.49 -1.84 -13.83
C GLY A 140 -0.01 -2.11 -13.84
N ILE A 141 -0.45 -3.01 -14.71
CA ILE A 141 -1.85 -3.38 -14.94
C ILE A 141 -2.13 -4.88 -14.75
N ALA A 142 -1.14 -5.66 -14.30
CA ALA A 142 -1.32 -7.06 -13.98
C ALA A 142 -2.00 -7.23 -12.60
N GLU A 143 -2.60 -8.40 -12.36
CA GLU A 143 -3.32 -8.64 -11.09
C GLU A 143 -2.38 -8.59 -9.87
N ASP A 144 -1.11 -8.91 -10.07
CA ASP A 144 -0.05 -8.88 -9.06
C ASP A 144 0.67 -7.53 -8.94
N ASP A 145 0.24 -6.52 -9.69
CA ASP A 145 0.71 -5.15 -9.54
C ASP A 145 0.03 -4.46 -8.35
N VAL A 146 0.72 -3.44 -7.82
CA VAL A 146 0.26 -2.66 -6.68
C VAL A 146 -0.05 -1.23 -7.11
N ALA A 147 -1.13 -0.69 -6.55
CA ALA A 147 -1.54 0.70 -6.76
C ALA A 147 -1.86 1.36 -5.42
N GLY A 148 -1.37 2.57 -5.19
CA GLY A 148 -1.61 3.27 -3.94
C GLY A 148 -0.74 4.51 -3.72
N ALA A 149 -0.47 4.80 -2.47
CA ALA A 149 0.39 5.89 -2.06
C ALA A 149 1.65 5.37 -1.35
N LEU A 150 2.79 5.89 -1.78
CA LEU A 150 4.09 5.62 -1.22
C LEU A 150 4.60 6.88 -0.52
N THR A 151 5.17 6.76 0.68
CA THR A 151 5.75 7.87 1.43
C THR A 151 7.19 7.56 1.81
N TYR A 152 8.10 8.43 1.42
CA TYR A 152 9.51 8.38 1.78
C TYR A 152 9.77 9.33 2.95
N TYR A 153 10.39 8.83 4.02
CA TYR A 153 10.74 9.61 5.20
C TYR A 153 12.25 9.76 5.32
N PHE A 154 12.71 11.01 5.33
CA PHE A 154 14.12 11.36 5.42
C PHE A 154 14.45 11.98 6.76
N ASN A 155 15.60 11.63 7.33
CA ASN A 155 16.12 12.27 8.53
C ASN A 155 16.72 13.66 8.23
N ALA A 156 17.18 14.34 9.28
CA ALA A 156 17.85 15.64 9.18
C ALA A 156 19.10 15.65 8.28
N ARG A 157 19.72 14.48 8.03
CA ARG A 157 20.86 14.32 7.10
C ARG A 157 20.43 13.98 5.67
N GLN A 158 19.13 14.12 5.36
CA GLN A 158 18.54 13.77 4.07
C GLN A 158 18.76 12.31 3.64
N GLN A 159 18.90 11.41 4.61
CA GLN A 159 18.98 9.97 4.36
C GLN A 159 17.60 9.34 4.54
N LEU A 160 17.20 8.50 3.58
CA LEU A 160 15.94 7.77 3.63
C LEU A 160 15.96 6.73 4.75
N GLU A 161 15.15 6.91 5.80
CA GLU A 161 15.09 6.01 6.94
C GLU A 161 13.89 5.06 6.92
N ARG A 162 12.77 5.50 6.32
CA ARG A 162 11.54 4.71 6.31
C ARG A 162 10.75 4.93 5.03
N ILE A 163 10.17 3.85 4.53
CA ILE A 163 9.25 3.85 3.40
C ILE A 163 7.92 3.28 3.88
N THR A 164 6.81 3.97 3.62
CA THR A 164 5.49 3.43 3.88
C THR A 164 4.70 3.35 2.60
N PHE A 165 4.00 2.24 2.38
CA PHE A 165 3.08 2.07 1.26
C PHE A 165 1.71 1.69 1.78
N ARG A 166 0.68 2.35 1.25
CA ARG A 166 -0.72 2.01 1.48
C ARG A 166 -1.43 1.95 0.15
N GLY A 167 -1.99 0.79 -0.17
CA GLY A 167 -2.60 0.58 -1.48
C GLY A 167 -3.40 -0.71 -1.57
N THR A 168 -3.62 -1.13 -2.80
CA THR A 168 -4.36 -2.35 -3.13
C THR A 168 -3.64 -3.16 -4.20
N THR A 169 -3.96 -4.46 -4.25
CA THR A 169 -3.53 -5.38 -5.30
C THR A 169 -4.57 -6.48 -5.47
N GLY A 170 -4.58 -7.16 -6.62
CA GLY A 170 -5.36 -8.37 -6.82
C GLY A 170 -4.67 -9.59 -6.19
N ASN A 171 -3.34 -9.65 -6.31
CA ASN A 171 -2.51 -10.73 -5.80
C ASN A 171 -1.21 -10.20 -5.20
N ALA A 172 -1.00 -10.42 -3.90
CA ALA A 172 0.19 -9.92 -3.20
C ALA A 172 1.47 -10.77 -3.43
N GLY A 173 1.42 -11.84 -4.21
CA GLY A 173 2.53 -12.79 -4.39
C GLY A 173 3.83 -12.13 -4.83
N LYS A 174 3.79 -11.32 -5.89
CA LYS A 174 4.96 -10.57 -6.41
C LYS A 174 5.58 -9.65 -5.36
N LEU A 175 4.75 -8.94 -4.60
CA LEU A 175 5.19 -8.06 -3.51
C LEU A 175 5.83 -8.86 -2.37
N ILE A 176 5.19 -9.94 -1.92
CA ILE A 176 5.71 -10.79 -0.84
C ILE A 176 7.04 -11.39 -1.24
N ASP A 177 7.13 -11.98 -2.45
CA ASP A 177 8.36 -12.60 -2.95
C ASP A 177 9.51 -11.61 -3.00
N TYR A 178 9.25 -10.38 -3.47
CA TYR A 178 10.24 -9.30 -3.43
C TYR A 178 10.68 -8.97 -2.00
N LEU A 179 9.74 -8.81 -1.06
CA LEU A 179 10.05 -8.45 0.33
C LEU A 179 10.80 -9.56 1.09
N VAL A 180 10.47 -10.82 0.84
CA VAL A 180 11.19 -11.98 1.41
C VAL A 180 12.62 -12.04 0.86
N ARG A 181 12.78 -11.88 -0.46
CA ARG A 181 14.08 -11.98 -1.14
C ARG A 181 14.99 -10.79 -0.90
N GLN A 182 14.45 -9.59 -0.74
CA GLN A 182 15.25 -8.37 -0.61
C GLN A 182 15.41 -7.92 0.84
N TYR A 183 14.33 -7.99 1.64
CA TYR A 183 14.31 -7.46 3.01
C TYR A 183 14.14 -8.53 4.09
N ARG A 184 14.19 -9.83 3.73
CA ARG A 184 14.16 -10.96 4.66
C ARG A 184 12.88 -11.04 5.51
N PHE A 185 11.75 -10.61 4.94
CA PHE A 185 10.45 -10.74 5.61
C PHE A 185 10.15 -12.22 5.91
N GLY A 186 9.63 -12.48 7.12
CA GLY A 186 9.12 -13.77 7.54
C GLY A 186 7.63 -13.72 7.85
N ARG A 187 6.89 -14.80 7.58
CA ARG A 187 5.46 -14.87 7.92
C ARG A 187 5.27 -14.92 9.43
N ARG A 188 4.37 -14.10 9.96
CA ARG A 188 3.94 -14.10 11.36
C ARG A 188 2.51 -14.61 11.47
N LEU A 189 2.30 -15.59 12.34
CA LEU A 189 0.96 -16.04 12.71
C LEU A 189 0.30 -14.98 13.58
N THR A 190 -0.93 -14.63 13.21
CA THR A 190 -1.79 -13.72 13.94
C THR A 190 -3.07 -14.46 14.34
N ASN A 191 -3.72 -14.00 15.40
CA ASN A 191 -4.98 -14.58 15.87
C ASN A 191 -6.17 -14.17 14.99
N ASP A 192 -6.01 -13.17 14.13
CA ASP A 192 -7.03 -12.76 13.16
C ASP A 192 -6.85 -13.48 11.82
N PRO A 193 -7.77 -14.39 11.42
CA PRO A 193 -7.65 -15.13 10.17
C PRO A 193 -7.75 -14.26 8.90
N ARG A 194 -8.19 -12.99 9.03
CA ARG A 194 -8.31 -12.05 7.91
C ARG A 194 -7.03 -11.25 7.68
N ILE A 195 -6.04 -11.39 8.54
CA ILE A 195 -4.79 -10.64 8.45
C ILE A 195 -3.66 -11.59 8.07
N PHE A 196 -3.01 -11.30 6.95
CA PHE A 196 -1.73 -11.91 6.63
C PHE A 196 -0.64 -10.93 7.01
N ARG A 197 0.17 -11.31 8.00
CA ARG A 197 1.26 -10.47 8.52
C ARG A 197 2.61 -11.08 8.18
N PHE A 198 3.51 -10.24 7.68
CA PHE A 198 4.90 -10.56 7.49
C PHE A 198 5.74 -9.49 8.17
N GLU A 199 6.85 -9.86 8.79
CA GLU A 199 7.67 -8.93 9.55
C GLU A 199 9.15 -9.30 9.48
N VAL A 200 9.97 -8.28 9.73
CA VAL A 200 11.39 -8.41 10.03
C VAL A 200 11.53 -8.14 11.53
N PRO A 201 11.98 -9.12 12.33
CA PRO A 201 12.15 -8.91 13.76
C PRO A 201 13.29 -7.92 13.99
N GLY A 202 13.03 -6.93 14.82
CA GLY A 202 14.04 -6.01 15.34
C GLY A 202 14.89 -6.68 16.43
N PRO A 203 16.01 -6.04 16.82
CA PRO A 203 16.96 -6.60 17.77
C PRO A 203 16.36 -6.84 19.17
N ARG A 204 15.30 -6.11 19.55
CA ARG A 204 14.64 -6.25 20.86
C ARG A 204 13.29 -6.98 20.78
N GLY A 205 12.95 -7.55 19.62
CA GLY A 205 11.77 -8.40 19.41
C GLY A 205 10.53 -7.67 18.86
N GLU A 206 10.53 -6.33 18.83
CA GLU A 206 9.55 -5.54 18.08
C GLU A 206 9.75 -5.69 16.56
N PRO A 207 8.68 -5.64 15.75
CA PRO A 207 8.83 -5.68 14.30
C PRO A 207 9.47 -4.38 13.79
N GLN A 208 10.69 -4.49 13.24
CA GLN A 208 11.37 -3.35 12.62
C GLN A 208 10.71 -2.96 11.30
N SER A 209 10.26 -3.93 10.52
CA SER A 209 9.51 -3.71 9.28
C SER A 209 8.37 -4.71 9.21
N TRP A 210 7.25 -4.31 8.62
CA TRP A 210 6.08 -5.18 8.56
C TRP A 210 5.22 -4.90 7.34
N LEU A 211 4.54 -5.95 6.90
CA LEU A 211 3.59 -5.99 5.80
C LEU A 211 2.32 -6.60 6.36
N GLU A 212 1.22 -5.92 6.14
CA GLU A 212 -0.10 -6.37 6.48
C GLU A 212 -0.95 -6.40 5.23
N ILE A 213 -1.56 -7.55 4.97
CA ILE A 213 -2.46 -7.77 3.85
C ILE A 213 -3.81 -8.21 4.41
N ARG A 214 -4.87 -7.55 3.94
CA ARG A 214 -6.26 -7.86 4.30
C ARG A 214 -7.10 -8.03 3.04
N PRO A 215 -8.04 -8.99 2.99
CA PRO A 215 -9.09 -8.97 1.98
C PRO A 215 -9.87 -7.65 2.04
N ALA A 216 -10.27 -7.13 0.88
CA ALA A 216 -11.18 -6.00 0.82
C ALA A 216 -12.55 -6.41 1.40
N GLY A 217 -13.22 -5.47 2.08
CA GLY A 217 -14.53 -5.74 2.70
C GLY A 217 -15.61 -6.11 1.68
N VAL A 218 -15.44 -5.73 0.42
CA VAL A 218 -16.27 -6.13 -0.71
C VAL A 218 -15.37 -6.45 -1.89
N VAL A 219 -15.48 -7.66 -2.43
CA VAL A 219 -14.78 -8.08 -3.65
C VAL A 219 -15.79 -8.09 -4.79
N LYS A 220 -15.60 -7.21 -5.78
CA LYS A 220 -16.40 -7.21 -7.01
C LYS A 220 -15.62 -7.88 -8.14
N SER A 221 -16.32 -8.64 -8.98
CA SER A 221 -15.72 -9.22 -10.18
C SER A 221 -15.15 -8.15 -11.12
N SER A 222 -15.77 -6.97 -11.14
CA SER A 222 -15.33 -5.81 -11.93
C SER A 222 -14.08 -5.09 -11.40
N GLU A 223 -13.58 -5.44 -10.20
CA GLU A 223 -12.44 -4.77 -9.55
C GLU A 223 -11.31 -5.76 -9.19
N PRO A 224 -10.67 -6.41 -10.18
CA PRO A 224 -9.68 -7.45 -9.92
C PRO A 224 -8.44 -6.95 -9.15
N PHE A 225 -8.06 -5.68 -9.31
CA PHE A 225 -6.89 -5.09 -8.65
C PHE A 225 -7.13 -4.59 -7.21
N ARG A 226 -8.37 -4.73 -6.69
CA ARG A 226 -8.77 -4.20 -5.37
C ARG A 226 -9.27 -5.29 -4.43
N ARG A 227 -8.82 -6.53 -4.64
CA ARG A 227 -9.17 -7.69 -3.82
C ARG A 227 -8.48 -7.66 -2.45
N LEU A 228 -7.27 -7.10 -2.40
CA LEU A 228 -6.45 -7.04 -1.22
C LEU A 228 -6.09 -5.58 -0.90
N THR A 229 -6.20 -5.21 0.36
CA THR A 229 -5.59 -3.99 0.91
C THR A 229 -4.23 -4.33 1.47
N VAL A 230 -3.25 -3.48 1.18
CA VAL A 230 -1.85 -3.65 1.57
C VAL A 230 -1.40 -2.44 2.37
N VAL A 231 -0.79 -2.70 3.52
CA VAL A 231 -0.05 -1.71 4.30
C VAL A 231 1.35 -2.25 4.53
N LEU A 232 2.35 -1.49 4.10
CA LEU A 232 3.75 -1.85 4.23
C LEU A 232 4.48 -0.72 4.94
N VAL A 233 5.30 -1.08 5.92
CA VAL A 233 6.25 -0.20 6.59
C VAL A 233 7.62 -0.86 6.51
N LEU A 234 8.54 -0.20 5.81
CA LEU A 234 9.94 -0.60 5.69
C LEU A 234 10.80 0.42 6.42
N HIS A 235 11.63 -0.07 7.34
CA HIS A 235 12.72 0.70 7.90
C HIS A 235 14.02 0.34 7.19
N ARG A 236 14.95 1.30 7.15
CA ARG A 236 16.29 1.07 6.61
C ARG A 236 16.92 -0.13 7.32
N PRO A 237 17.40 -1.15 6.58
CA PRO A 237 18.09 -2.27 7.19
C PRO A 237 19.39 -1.77 7.86
N HIS A 238 19.60 -2.16 9.11
CA HIS A 238 20.88 -1.94 9.79
C HIS A 238 21.89 -2.94 9.22
N GLN A 239 22.99 -2.45 8.64
CA GLN A 239 24.11 -3.28 8.22
C GLN A 239 24.93 -3.72 9.43
#